data_AF-A0A425AG96-F1
#
_entry.id   AF-A0A425AG96-F1
#
_cell.length_a   1.000
_cell.length_b   1.000
_cell.length_c   1.000
_cell.angle_alpha   90.00
_cell.angle_beta   90.00
_cell.angle_gamma   90.00
#
_symmetry.space_group_name_H-M   'P 1'
#
loop_
_entity.id
_entity.type
_entity.pdbx_description
1 polymer ?
#
loop_
_entity_poly.entity_id
_entity_poly.type
_entity_poly.pdbx_seq_one_letter_code
_entity_poly.pdbx_strand_id
1 'polypeptide(L)'
;MFSRPSEISGKTGVTLSAPNANENSRISLSAANIEAENGKIKIQSYGDQYYYARQGELYTFERRSYKTGKWYNRKHITEVKEHKNAKPDAVNLSASQGIDIKSGGSIDAY
;
A
#
# COMPACT_ATOMS: atom_id res chain seq x y z
N MET A 1 0.77 -12.25 4.22
CA MET A 1 -0.48 -11.87 3.54
C MET A 1 -0.24 -10.47 3.00
N PHE A 2 -0.30 -10.25 1.68
CA PHE A 2 -0.18 -8.88 1.15
C PHE A 2 -1.35 -8.05 1.71
N SER A 3 -1.07 -6.84 2.22
CA SER A 3 -2.15 -5.90 2.52
C SER A 3 -2.85 -5.59 1.21
N ARG A 4 -4.14 -5.89 1.12
CA ARG A 4 -4.93 -5.35 0.02
C ARG A 4 -5.11 -3.86 0.30
N PRO A 5 -4.79 -2.97 -0.65
CA PRO A 5 -5.04 -1.56 -0.45
C PRO A 5 -6.55 -1.33 -0.25
N SER A 6 -6.90 -0.31 0.53
CA SER A 6 -8.29 0.13 0.63
C SER A 6 -8.75 0.65 -0.74
N GLU A 7 -9.95 0.27 -1.16
CA GLU A 7 -10.47 0.60 -2.48
C GLU A 7 -11.65 1.57 -2.37
N ILE A 8 -11.58 2.67 -3.11
CA ILE A 8 -12.67 3.65 -3.26
C ILE A 8 -12.87 3.87 -4.75
N SER A 9 -14.03 3.47 -5.27
CA SER A 9 -14.34 3.65 -6.70
C SER A 9 -15.64 4.42 -6.89
N GLY A 10 -15.67 5.27 -7.92
CA GLY A 10 -16.83 6.09 -8.27
C GLY A 10 -16.99 6.24 -9.77
N LYS A 11 -18.14 5.81 -10.31
CA LYS A 11 -18.39 5.85 -11.76
C LYS A 11 -18.33 7.26 -12.35
N THR A 12 -18.87 8.25 -11.63
CA THR A 12 -18.96 9.66 -12.07
C THR A 12 -17.86 10.54 -11.47
N GLY A 13 -17.05 10.00 -10.55
CA GLY A 13 -16.03 10.75 -9.81
C GLY A 13 -15.92 10.29 -8.36
N VAL A 14 -14.85 10.73 -7.69
CA VAL A 14 -14.63 10.56 -6.26
C VAL A 14 -14.29 11.90 -5.66
N THR A 15 -14.86 12.24 -4.50
CA THR A 15 -14.51 13.45 -3.75
C THR A 15 -14.21 13.09 -2.30
N LEU A 16 -13.01 13.46 -1.85
CA LEU A 16 -12.57 13.41 -0.46
C LEU A 16 -12.38 14.85 0.02
N SER A 17 -13.13 15.26 1.04
CA SER A 17 -13.01 16.59 1.62
C SER A 17 -12.84 16.49 3.12
N ALA A 18 -11.84 17.19 3.65
CA ALA A 18 -11.74 17.42 5.08
C ALA A 18 -12.87 18.38 5.51
N PRO A 19 -13.52 18.14 6.66
CA PRO A 19 -14.81 18.75 6.97
C PRO A 19 -14.76 20.22 7.41
N ASN A 20 -13.60 20.76 7.84
CA ASN A 20 -13.57 22.09 8.47
C ASN A 20 -12.33 22.93 8.09
N ALA A 21 -12.57 24.21 7.79
CA ALA A 21 -11.52 25.16 7.39
C ALA A 21 -10.69 25.68 8.56
N ASN A 22 -11.32 25.81 9.73
CA ASN A 22 -10.73 26.51 10.88
C ASN A 22 -9.88 25.60 11.79
N GLU A 23 -9.81 24.31 11.49
CA GLU A 23 -9.23 23.30 12.39
C GLU A 23 -8.00 22.60 11.82
N ASN A 24 -7.39 23.16 10.77
CA ASN A 24 -6.26 22.54 10.09
C ASN A 24 -6.58 21.09 9.68
N SER A 25 -7.80 20.83 9.19
CA SER A 25 -8.26 19.47 8.93
C SER A 25 -7.45 18.82 7.81
N ARG A 26 -6.87 17.66 8.11
CA ARG A 26 -5.90 16.94 7.27
C ARG A 26 -6.50 15.76 6.54
N ILE A 27 -5.85 15.31 5.48
CA ILE A 27 -6.15 14.03 4.81
C ILE A 27 -4.89 13.16 4.83
N SER A 28 -5.04 11.91 5.25
CA SER A 28 -3.96 10.91 5.24
C SER A 28 -4.45 9.65 4.55
N LEU A 29 -3.82 9.27 3.43
CA LEU A 29 -4.09 8.02 2.73
C LEU A 29 -2.88 7.09 2.86
N SER A 30 -3.14 5.82 3.17
CA SER A 30 -2.10 4.79 3.21
C SER A 30 -2.56 3.55 2.47
N ALA A 31 -1.76 3.02 1.54
CA ALA A 31 -2.11 1.85 0.72
C ALA A 31 -3.56 1.90 0.23
N ALA A 32 -3.87 2.87 -0.63
CA ALA A 32 -5.22 3.13 -1.10
C ALA A 32 -5.28 3.21 -2.62
N ASN A 33 -6.27 2.56 -3.22
CA ASN A 33 -6.60 2.69 -4.64
C ASN A 33 -7.89 3.51 -4.74
N ILE A 34 -7.80 4.66 -5.40
CA ILE A 34 -8.96 5.52 -5.65
C ILE A 34 -9.14 5.64 -7.16
N GLU A 35 -10.33 5.29 -7.64
CA GLU A 35 -10.60 5.23 -9.07
C GLU A 35 -11.90 5.94 -9.46
N ALA A 36 -11.82 6.77 -10.50
CA ALA A 36 -12.94 7.47 -11.11
C ALA A 36 -13.04 7.12 -12.59
N GLU A 37 -13.91 6.17 -12.93
CA GLU A 37 -14.01 5.58 -14.28
C GLU A 37 -14.34 6.63 -15.36
N ASN A 38 -15.38 7.45 -15.14
CA ASN A 38 -15.84 8.46 -16.10
C ASN A 38 -15.81 9.88 -15.54
N GLY A 39 -15.03 10.10 -14.49
CA GLY A 39 -15.08 11.34 -13.70
C GLY A 39 -13.73 11.81 -13.20
N LYS A 40 -13.79 12.81 -12.33
CA LYS A 40 -12.61 13.35 -11.65
C LYS A 40 -12.45 12.76 -10.26
N ILE A 41 -11.21 12.68 -9.80
CA ILE A 41 -10.92 12.56 -8.37
C ILE A 41 -10.65 13.97 -7.84
N LYS A 42 -11.30 14.34 -6.73
CA LYS A 42 -11.04 15.60 -6.02
C LYS A 42 -10.66 15.31 -4.59
N ILE A 43 -9.50 15.79 -4.16
CA ILE A 43 -9.02 15.65 -2.78
C ILE A 43 -8.76 17.06 -2.23
N GLN A 44 -9.51 17.44 -1.19
CA GLN A 44 -9.43 18.76 -0.60
C GLN A 44 -9.26 18.69 0.91
N SER A 45 -8.23 19.36 1.41
CA SER A 45 -8.01 19.58 2.84
C SER A 45 -7.71 21.05 3.09
N TYR A 46 -7.96 21.49 4.32
CA TYR A 46 -7.57 22.82 4.77
C TYR A 46 -6.24 22.81 5.52
N GLY A 47 -5.83 21.65 6.03
CA GLY A 47 -4.49 21.38 6.54
C GLY A 47 -3.68 20.48 5.61
N ASP A 48 -2.64 19.87 6.16
CA ASP A 48 -1.70 19.01 5.43
C ASP A 48 -2.36 17.79 4.77
N GLN A 49 -1.76 17.32 3.67
CA GLN A 49 -2.10 16.05 3.03
C GLN A 49 -0.90 15.12 3.02
N TYR A 50 -1.17 13.85 3.33
CA TYR A 50 -0.16 12.82 3.35
C TYR A 50 -0.58 11.58 2.56
N TYR A 51 0.31 11.11 1.69
CA TYR A 51 0.14 9.89 0.90
C TYR A 51 1.30 8.93 1.21
N TYR A 52 1.01 7.84 1.91
CA TYR A 52 2.02 6.90 2.40
C TYR A 52 1.91 5.53 1.73
N ALA A 53 3.03 5.03 1.23
CA ALA A 53 3.14 3.59 0.96
C ALA A 53 3.17 2.77 2.27
N ARG A 54 2.46 1.64 2.32
CA ARG A 54 2.70 0.62 3.37
C ARG A 54 3.73 -0.39 2.90
N GLN A 55 4.63 -0.83 3.78
CA GLN A 55 5.50 -1.96 3.49
C GLN A 55 4.82 -3.26 3.95
N GLY A 56 4.36 -4.07 3.00
CA GLY A 56 3.95 -5.44 3.28
C GLY A 56 5.18 -6.36 3.24
N GLU A 57 5.61 -6.87 4.40
CA GLU A 57 6.69 -7.88 4.45
C GLU A 57 6.12 -9.30 4.30
N LEU A 58 6.63 -10.05 3.33
CA LEU A 58 6.32 -11.47 3.15
C LEU A 58 7.57 -12.31 3.43
N TYR A 59 7.46 -13.17 4.44
CA TYR A 59 8.46 -14.19 4.75
C TYR A 59 8.03 -15.52 4.12
N THR A 60 8.86 -16.09 3.26
CA THR A 60 8.68 -17.45 2.72
C THR A 60 9.78 -18.34 3.27
N PHE A 61 9.40 -19.45 3.91
CA PHE A 61 10.34 -20.42 4.45
C PHE A 61 10.37 -21.66 3.57
N GLU A 62 11.53 -21.96 2.98
CA GLU A 62 11.79 -23.20 2.27
C GLU A 62 12.53 -24.16 3.20
N ARG A 63 11.88 -25.26 3.59
CA ARG A 63 12.51 -26.32 4.38
C ARG A 63 12.88 -27.49 3.48
N ARG A 64 14.16 -27.88 3.46
CA ARG A 64 14.65 -29.09 2.80
C ARG A 64 15.27 -30.03 3.82
N SER A 65 14.76 -31.26 3.90
CA SER A 65 15.34 -32.31 4.74
C SER A 65 15.88 -33.44 3.86
N TYR A 66 17.17 -33.77 3.99
CA TYR A 66 17.79 -34.84 3.23
C TYR A 66 18.77 -35.65 4.08
N LYS A 67 19.05 -36.87 3.63
CA LYS A 67 20.02 -37.77 4.27
C LYS A 67 21.30 -37.79 3.44
N THR A 68 22.45 -37.58 4.07
CA THR A 68 23.76 -37.62 3.41
C THR A 68 24.70 -38.60 4.10
N GLY A 69 25.67 -39.15 3.38
CA GLY A 69 26.62 -40.14 3.88
C GLY A 69 26.29 -41.60 3.53
N LYS A 70 27.27 -42.49 3.76
CA LYS A 70 27.16 -43.93 3.48
C LYS A 70 26.14 -44.60 4.40
N TRP A 71 25.62 -45.77 4.01
CA TRP A 71 24.54 -46.48 4.73
C TRP A 71 24.85 -46.72 6.22
N TYR A 72 26.13 -46.92 6.56
CA TYR A 72 26.62 -47.15 7.92
C TYR A 72 26.88 -45.87 8.74
N ASN A 73 26.82 -44.67 8.14
CA ASN A 73 27.08 -43.38 8.80
C ASN A 73 26.22 -42.26 8.17
N ARG A 74 24.91 -42.53 8.05
CA ARG A 74 23.98 -41.63 7.37
C ARG A 74 23.55 -40.52 8.33
N LYS A 75 23.86 -39.27 7.97
CA LYS A 75 23.44 -38.07 8.71
C LYS A 75 22.16 -37.49 8.13
N HIS A 76 21.31 -36.98 9.00
CA HIS A 76 20.12 -36.22 8.62
C HIS A 76 20.42 -34.73 8.69
N ILE A 77 20.19 -34.01 7.59
CA ILE A 77 20.34 -32.56 7.52
C ILE A 77 18.98 -31.96 7.23
N THR A 78 18.63 -30.89 7.95
CA THR A 78 17.49 -30.04 7.62
C THR A 78 17.98 -28.62 7.44
N GLU A 79 17.75 -28.07 6.26
CA GLU A 79 17.99 -26.68 5.94
C GLU A 79 16.67 -25.93 5.94
N VAL A 80 16.66 -24.73 6.50
CA VAL A 80 15.56 -23.77 6.38
C VAL A 80 16.13 -22.51 5.74
N LYS A 81 15.64 -22.16 4.57
CA LYS A 81 15.99 -20.91 3.87
C LYS A 81 14.83 -19.94 4.01
N GLU A 82 15.15 -18.71 4.39
CA GLU A 82 14.19 -17.63 4.50
C GLU A 82 14.33 -16.70 3.28
N HIS A 83 13.20 -16.39 2.65
CA HIS A 83 13.11 -15.42 1.58
C HIS A 83 12.23 -14.26 2.03
N LYS A 84 12.85 -13.09 2.21
CA LYS A 84 12.15 -11.84 2.51
C LYS A 84 11.79 -11.13 1.21
N ASN A 85 10.50 -10.92 0.98
CA ASN A 85 9.99 -10.08 -0.12
C ASN A 85 9.22 -8.90 0.49
N ALA A 86 9.73 -7.69 0.32
CA ALA A 86 9.03 -6.46 0.67
C ALA A 86 8.56 -5.77 -0.61
N LYS A 87 7.25 -5.53 -0.74
CA LYS A 87 6.69 -4.68 -1.80
C LYS A 87 5.96 -3.49 -1.17
N PRO A 88 6.18 -2.26 -1.64
CA PRO A 88 5.41 -1.11 -1.20
C PRO A 88 3.99 -1.18 -1.77
N ASP A 89 2.99 -1.07 -0.90
CA ASP A 89 1.59 -0.84 -1.24
C ASP A 89 1.35 0.66 -1.28
N ALA A 90 1.54 1.26 -2.47
CA ALA A 90 1.43 2.70 -2.71
C ALA A 90 -0.02 3.20 -2.68
N VAL A 91 -0.18 4.53 -2.67
CA VAL A 91 -1.47 5.18 -2.96
C VAL A 91 -1.57 5.39 -4.48
N ASN A 92 -2.61 4.82 -5.10
CA ASN A 92 -2.88 4.97 -6.53
C ASN A 92 -4.15 5.80 -6.72
N LEU A 93 -4.06 6.84 -7.55
CA LEU A 93 -5.18 7.67 -7.96
C LEU A 93 -5.33 7.55 -9.48
N SER A 94 -6.49 7.10 -9.95
CA SER A 94 -6.78 6.89 -11.37
C SER A 94 -8.10 7.56 -11.73
N ALA A 95 -8.08 8.50 -12.69
CA ALA A 95 -9.29 9.22 -13.09
C ALA A 95 -9.24 9.55 -14.58
N SER A 96 -10.33 9.27 -15.30
CA SER A 96 -10.39 9.56 -16.74
C SER A 96 -10.46 11.06 -17.07
N GLN A 97 -11.08 11.86 -16.19
CA GLN A 97 -11.22 13.30 -16.40
C GLN A 97 -10.20 14.14 -15.61
N GLY A 98 -9.27 13.50 -14.91
CA GLY A 98 -8.20 14.15 -14.15
C GLY A 98 -8.35 14.09 -12.63
N ILE A 99 -7.30 14.52 -11.95
CA ILE A 99 -7.16 14.46 -10.48
C ILE A 99 -6.87 15.88 -9.99
N ASP A 100 -7.77 16.43 -9.18
CA ASP A 100 -7.64 17.75 -8.56
C ASP A 100 -7.24 17.57 -7.09
N ILE A 101 -6.05 18.06 -6.71
CA ILE A 101 -5.54 18.02 -5.33
C ILE A 101 -5.41 19.44 -4.80
N LYS A 102 -6.03 19.73 -3.66
CA LYS A 102 -5.99 21.04 -3.00
C LYS A 102 -5.69 20.87 -1.51
N SER A 103 -4.56 21.40 -1.06
CA SER A 103 -4.18 21.46 0.35
C SER A 103 -4.09 22.91 0.80
N GLY A 104 -4.62 23.20 1.98
CA GLY A 104 -4.34 24.47 2.67
C GLY A 104 -3.01 24.45 3.43
N GLY A 105 -2.43 23.26 3.64
CA GLY A 105 -1.09 23.05 4.21
C GLY A 105 -0.12 22.43 3.20
N SER A 106 0.80 21.60 3.68
CA SER A 106 1.76 20.88 2.83
C SER A 106 1.11 19.67 2.12
N ILE A 107 1.76 19.17 1.08
CA ILE A 107 1.42 17.89 0.44
C ILE A 107 2.68 17.05 0.43
N ASP A 108 2.67 15.96 1.21
CA ASP A 108 3.77 15.02 1.26
C ASP A 108 3.36 13.67 0.68
N ALA A 109 4.19 13.12 -0.20
CA ALA A 109 4.01 11.81 -0.81
C ALA A 109 5.28 10.99 -0.66
N TYR A 110 5.15 9.79 -0.08
CA TYR A 110 6.25 8.88 0.28
C TYR A 110 6.06 7.47 -0.27
#